data_AF-A0A9D8NSA0-F1
#
_entry.id   AF-A0A9D8NSA0-F1
#
_cell.length_a   1.000
_cell.length_b   1.000
_cell.length_c   1.000
_cell.angle_alpha   90.00
_cell.angle_beta   90.00
_cell.angle_gamma   90.00
#
_symmetry.space_group_name_H-M   'P 1'
#
loop_
_entity.id
_entity.type
_entity.pdbx_description
1 polymer ?
#
loop_
_entity_poly.entity_id
_entity_poly.type
_entity_poly.pdbx_seq_one_letter_code
_entity_poly.pdbx_strand_id
1 'polypeptide(L)'
;MTGPVPSDRVEECPMNGRLHHRRGAFAPVGARRRSFLCGAALSIAAASAASAQGPQPKAGEPIQGLTASELDRFALGLDRFTHTFTAEEGLGPIFNKNACSDCHVNPVGGWGSTTVTRFAFSDKGFFDDLSEYGGPLLQISANSEGCLESVSTEANITTLRVTNSSLAFGLVEAIEDADIAANADPDDLDADGVSGRVRWVEPIEAPGTLRAGRFGWKAQVATVLTFSADATLNEIGITNMFFGDENAPNGDAKLLAQCDTVPELEDVPDGEGVLFIERVTDFQRFLGPPPQTPRSGMSGEAIFNAIGCAKCHVAEWSTPDDPRLEGALRNKTFRPYSDFLLHSMGVLGDGFVDGDAEDLEMRTPTLWNVRTRDPMMHDARVAGGTFEQRIAGTGGAIWWHDVVGSEARPSAMAFFALSLQDRAKVVAFLDSLGRLEFDSDGNGIINLVDFAAFQACFGQRGVTPDDACALHDADQDGAVTLIDFTDFFLLAVDLEVGDCDDDGTDDLTEILLGAPDKDGDGVPDDCVACPADFNDDG
;
A
#
# COMPACT_ATOMS: atom_id res chain seq x y z
N MET A 1 59.81 -22.90 30.13
CA MET A 1 60.85 -22.32 31.02
C MET A 1 61.32 -21.02 30.38
N THR A 2 61.73 -20.02 31.18
CA THR A 2 62.60 -18.86 30.83
C THR A 2 62.30 -18.03 29.57
N GLY A 3 61.92 -16.75 29.75
CA GLY A 3 61.91 -15.69 28.72
C GLY A 3 63.30 -15.05 28.50
N PRO A 4 63.44 -13.73 28.18
CA PRO A 4 62.62 -12.61 28.71
C PRO A 4 62.26 -11.47 27.69
N VAL A 5 61.77 -10.36 28.25
CA VAL A 5 61.51 -9.01 27.68
C VAL A 5 62.52 -8.00 28.30
N PRO A 6 62.45 -6.63 28.24
CA PRO A 6 61.86 -5.65 27.29
C PRO A 6 62.79 -4.43 26.94
N SER A 7 62.25 -3.38 26.27
CA SER A 7 62.63 -1.94 26.39
C SER A 7 63.99 -1.46 25.79
N ASP A 8 64.34 -0.17 25.62
CA ASP A 8 63.69 1.13 25.96
C ASP A 8 64.30 2.33 25.14
N ARG A 9 63.60 3.49 25.06
CA ARG A 9 64.16 4.89 24.94
C ARG A 9 65.02 5.32 23.70
N VAL A 10 65.43 6.59 23.45
CA VAL A 10 64.95 8.01 23.65
C VAL A 10 65.87 8.94 22.80
N GLU A 11 65.43 10.14 22.37
CA GLU A 11 66.31 11.34 22.35
C GLU A 11 65.53 12.68 22.37
N GLU A 12 66.21 13.81 22.65
CA GLU A 12 65.61 15.05 23.20
C GLU A 12 65.86 16.36 22.37
N CYS A 13 65.35 17.49 22.89
CA CYS A 13 65.41 18.86 22.33
C CYS A 13 66.78 19.57 22.52
N PRO A 14 67.06 20.70 21.84
CA PRO A 14 67.22 21.95 22.63
C PRO A 14 66.86 23.31 21.95
N MET A 15 65.93 24.03 22.59
CA MET A 15 66.03 25.42 23.12
C MET A 15 66.63 26.65 22.36
N ASN A 16 65.90 27.77 22.54
CA ASN A 16 66.33 29.21 22.66
C ASN A 16 66.51 30.14 21.42
N GLY A 17 65.87 31.33 21.51
CA GLY A 17 66.13 32.52 20.65
C GLY A 17 65.27 33.75 21.00
N ARG A 18 65.87 34.96 21.06
CA ARG A 18 65.24 36.26 21.44
C ARG A 18 65.98 37.42 20.75
N LEU A 19 65.45 38.63 20.49
CA LEU A 19 64.12 39.27 20.70
C LEU A 19 63.86 40.20 19.45
N HIS A 20 63.38 41.45 19.37
CA HIS A 20 62.88 42.51 20.27
C HIS A 20 62.09 43.60 19.48
N HIS A 21 60.85 43.96 19.87
CA HIS A 21 60.16 45.25 19.57
C HIS A 21 59.79 45.61 18.09
N ARG A 22 58.84 46.53 17.77
CA ARG A 22 58.21 47.66 18.52
C ARG A 22 56.87 48.15 17.88
N ARG A 23 55.87 48.55 18.72
CA ARG A 23 54.65 49.36 18.40
C ARG A 23 53.62 48.68 17.45
N GLY A 24 52.31 49.01 17.45
CA GLY A 24 51.52 49.98 18.24
C GLY A 24 50.07 49.48 18.47
N ALA A 25 49.19 50.29 19.09
CA ALA A 25 47.92 49.81 19.67
C ALA A 25 46.63 50.27 18.95
N PHE A 26 45.48 49.80 19.49
CA PHE A 26 44.06 50.11 19.21
C PHE A 26 43.33 49.29 18.13
N ALA A 27 42.22 48.67 18.56
CA ALA A 27 41.07 48.31 17.73
C ALA A 27 40.07 49.50 17.69
N PRO A 28 39.05 49.51 16.81
CA PRO A 28 37.81 48.81 17.15
C PRO A 28 37.00 48.22 15.97
N VAL A 29 35.92 47.52 16.34
CA VAL A 29 34.62 47.31 15.65
C VAL A 29 34.44 47.96 14.26
N GLY A 30 34.05 47.16 13.25
CA GLY A 30 33.59 47.68 11.95
C GLY A 30 32.96 46.60 11.05
N ALA A 31 31.73 46.83 10.59
CA ALA A 31 30.91 45.84 9.86
C ALA A 31 31.44 45.43 8.47
N ARG A 32 31.14 44.18 8.07
CA ARG A 32 31.12 43.70 6.68
C ARG A 32 29.76 43.03 6.44
N ARG A 33 28.85 43.70 5.73
CA ARG A 33 28.66 43.62 4.27
C ARG A 33 28.35 42.19 3.80
N ARG A 34 27.06 41.92 3.53
CA ARG A 34 26.61 40.78 2.72
C ARG A 34 27.17 40.94 1.30
N SER A 35 27.81 39.91 0.78
CA SER A 35 28.11 39.80 -0.65
C SER A 35 27.04 38.94 -1.30
N PHE A 36 26.20 39.54 -2.16
CA PHE A 36 25.36 38.75 -3.06
C PHE A 36 26.26 38.12 -4.13
N LEU A 37 26.33 36.79 -4.13
CA LEU A 37 26.86 36.01 -5.24
C LEU A 37 25.65 35.42 -6.00
N CYS A 38 25.42 35.91 -7.21
CA CYS A 38 24.48 35.27 -8.12
C CYS A 38 25.10 33.95 -8.60
N GLY A 39 24.80 32.85 -7.89
CA GLY A 39 24.88 31.53 -8.49
C GLY A 39 23.79 31.43 -9.56
N ALA A 40 24.18 31.26 -10.82
CA ALA A 40 23.24 30.91 -11.86
C ALA A 40 22.78 29.48 -11.62
N ALA A 41 21.50 29.29 -11.31
CA ALA A 41 20.90 27.96 -11.23
C ALA A 41 20.96 27.34 -12.62
N LEU A 42 21.80 26.30 -12.79
CA LEU A 42 21.78 25.48 -13.99
C LEU A 42 20.61 24.50 -13.82
N SER A 43 19.45 24.85 -14.37
CA SER A 43 18.30 23.96 -14.40
C SER A 43 18.64 22.73 -15.25
N ILE A 44 19.10 21.67 -14.60
CA ILE A 44 19.15 20.35 -15.22
C ILE A 44 17.70 19.90 -15.32
N ALA A 45 17.08 20.19 -16.46
CA ALA A 45 15.88 19.48 -16.86
C ALA A 45 16.27 18.01 -17.02
N ALA A 46 15.89 17.19 -16.05
CA ALA A 46 15.90 15.74 -16.21
C ALA A 46 14.86 15.43 -17.29
N ALA A 47 15.32 15.30 -18.53
CA ALA A 47 14.52 14.69 -19.58
C ALA A 47 14.34 13.23 -19.18
N SER A 48 13.19 12.91 -18.61
CA SER A 48 12.78 11.54 -18.32
C SER A 48 12.99 10.73 -19.59
N ALA A 49 13.86 9.72 -19.52
CA ALA A 49 13.84 8.70 -20.55
C ALA A 49 12.49 8.01 -20.41
N ALA A 50 11.63 8.17 -21.42
CA ALA A 50 10.47 7.32 -21.58
C ALA A 50 10.98 5.89 -21.83
N SER A 51 11.18 5.15 -20.73
CA SER A 51 11.05 3.70 -20.76
C SER A 51 9.74 3.40 -21.46
N ALA A 52 9.72 2.49 -22.42
CA ALA A 52 8.47 2.06 -23.05
C ALA A 52 7.56 1.50 -21.95
N GLN A 53 6.60 2.32 -21.53
CA GLN A 53 5.62 1.94 -20.52
C GLN A 53 4.49 1.25 -21.26
N GLY A 54 4.14 0.04 -20.86
CA GLY A 54 2.88 -0.56 -21.28
C GLY A 54 1.70 -0.02 -20.45
N PRO A 55 0.53 -0.64 -20.60
CA PRO A 55 -0.56 -0.50 -19.65
C PRO A 55 -0.14 -0.78 -18.21
N GLN A 56 -0.81 -0.14 -17.26
CA GLN A 56 -0.67 -0.47 -15.83
C GLN A 56 -1.34 -1.83 -15.52
N PRO A 57 -0.77 -2.66 -14.62
CA PRO A 57 -1.42 -3.88 -14.18
C PRO A 57 -2.69 -3.57 -13.38
N LYS A 58 -3.65 -4.49 -13.38
CA LYS A 58 -4.85 -4.37 -12.55
C LYS A 58 -4.50 -4.50 -11.07
N ALA A 59 -5.30 -3.89 -10.21
CA ALA A 59 -5.19 -4.21 -8.79
C ALA A 59 -5.45 -5.72 -8.60
N GLY A 60 -4.63 -6.41 -7.83
CA GLY A 60 -4.69 -7.88 -7.66
C GLY A 60 -3.74 -8.66 -8.57
N GLU A 61 -3.22 -8.06 -9.64
CA GLU A 61 -2.22 -8.67 -10.52
C GLU A 61 -0.80 -8.59 -9.94
N PRO A 62 0.16 -9.41 -10.43
CA PRO A 62 1.55 -9.32 -10.00
C PRO A 62 2.23 -8.03 -10.48
N ILE A 63 3.25 -7.59 -9.74
CA ILE A 63 4.10 -6.45 -10.12
C ILE A 63 4.84 -6.72 -11.44
N GLN A 64 4.93 -5.70 -12.29
CA GLN A 64 5.62 -5.83 -13.59
C GLN A 64 7.14 -6.04 -13.42
N GLY A 65 7.71 -6.89 -14.27
CA GLY A 65 9.15 -7.15 -14.34
C GLY A 65 9.66 -8.31 -13.47
N LEU A 66 8.77 -9.13 -12.92
CA LEU A 66 9.12 -10.41 -12.29
C LEU A 66 9.69 -11.40 -13.33
N THR A 67 10.59 -12.26 -12.88
CA THR A 67 11.06 -13.43 -13.64
C THR A 67 9.99 -14.53 -13.65
N ALA A 68 10.12 -15.50 -14.58
CA ALA A 68 9.20 -16.65 -14.64
C ALA A 68 9.10 -17.42 -13.30
N SER A 69 10.20 -17.55 -12.56
CA SER A 69 10.25 -18.18 -11.23
C SER A 69 9.68 -17.31 -10.08
N GLU A 70 9.51 -16.02 -10.29
CA GLU A 70 8.83 -15.12 -9.35
C GLU A 70 7.32 -15.06 -9.65
N LEU A 71 6.93 -15.14 -10.93
CA LEU A 71 5.53 -15.31 -11.34
C LEU A 71 4.94 -16.66 -10.91
N ASP A 72 5.72 -17.73 -11.01
CA ASP A 72 5.33 -19.07 -10.53
C ASP A 72 5.13 -19.10 -9.00
N ARG A 73 6.04 -18.48 -8.24
CA ARG A 73 5.88 -18.26 -6.79
C ARG A 73 4.65 -17.41 -6.45
N PHE A 74 4.38 -16.34 -7.19
CA PHE A 74 3.16 -15.54 -7.01
C PHE A 74 1.88 -16.36 -7.26
N ALA A 75 1.85 -17.20 -8.31
CA ALA A 75 0.69 -18.04 -8.63
C ALA A 75 0.46 -19.15 -7.58
N LEU A 76 1.52 -19.83 -7.13
CA LEU A 76 1.46 -20.81 -6.03
C LEU A 76 1.11 -20.14 -4.69
N GLY A 77 1.52 -18.89 -4.49
CA GLY A 77 1.12 -18.07 -3.36
C GLY A 77 -0.36 -17.68 -3.38
N LEU A 78 -0.91 -17.35 -4.56
CA LEU A 78 -2.32 -17.04 -4.74
C LEU A 78 -3.22 -18.27 -4.49
N ASP A 79 -2.80 -19.46 -4.92
CA ASP A 79 -3.44 -20.74 -4.56
C ASP A 79 -3.56 -20.88 -3.03
N ARG A 80 -2.47 -20.66 -2.29
CA ARG A 80 -2.49 -20.70 -0.82
C ARG A 80 -3.28 -19.56 -0.18
N PHE A 81 -3.22 -18.35 -0.72
CA PHE A 81 -4.00 -17.19 -0.23
C PHE A 81 -5.52 -17.39 -0.37
N THR A 82 -5.93 -18.18 -1.37
CA THR A 82 -7.35 -18.55 -1.61
C THR A 82 -7.73 -19.92 -1.04
N HIS A 83 -6.79 -20.65 -0.43
CA HIS A 83 -7.07 -21.94 0.20
C HIS A 83 -8.06 -21.78 1.34
N THR A 84 -9.04 -22.68 1.38
CA THR A 84 -10.11 -22.70 2.39
C THR A 84 -9.88 -23.88 3.31
N PHE A 85 -9.23 -23.64 4.45
CA PHE A 85 -8.86 -24.66 5.43
C PHE A 85 -10.08 -25.41 5.98
N THR A 86 -9.89 -26.71 6.26
CA THR A 86 -10.88 -27.54 7.00
C THR A 86 -10.35 -27.97 8.37
N ALA A 87 -11.23 -28.44 9.25
CA ALA A 87 -10.84 -28.93 10.58
C ALA A 87 -9.91 -30.16 10.51
N GLU A 88 -9.97 -30.94 9.43
CA GLU A 88 -9.06 -32.05 9.15
C GLU A 88 -7.67 -31.60 8.67
N GLU A 89 -7.54 -30.34 8.24
CA GLU A 89 -6.28 -29.69 7.85
C GLU A 89 -5.68 -28.85 9.00
N GLY A 90 -6.30 -28.85 10.18
CA GLY A 90 -5.83 -28.10 11.35
C GLY A 90 -6.61 -26.83 11.69
N LEU A 91 -7.72 -26.52 11.02
CA LEU A 91 -8.45 -25.27 11.26
C LEU A 91 -8.94 -25.12 12.72
N GLY A 92 -8.34 -24.18 13.43
CA GLY A 92 -8.72 -23.73 14.76
C GLY A 92 -8.02 -24.47 15.91
N PRO A 93 -8.49 -24.23 17.14
CA PRO A 93 -9.89 -24.45 17.47
C PRO A 93 -10.80 -23.24 17.28
N ILE A 94 -10.23 -22.05 17.21
CA ILE A 94 -10.93 -20.76 17.06
C ILE A 94 -10.30 -19.92 15.97
N PHE A 95 -11.13 -19.22 15.20
CA PHE A 95 -10.68 -18.43 14.04
C PHE A 95 -11.69 -17.31 13.69
N ASN A 96 -11.26 -16.32 12.92
CA ASN A 96 -12.15 -15.32 12.33
C ASN A 96 -12.61 -15.73 10.94
N LYS A 97 -11.72 -16.28 10.11
CA LYS A 97 -11.98 -16.80 8.75
C LYS A 97 -11.09 -18.00 8.45
N ASN A 98 -11.52 -18.89 7.55
CA ASN A 98 -10.73 -20.06 7.14
C ASN A 98 -10.03 -19.91 5.78
N ALA A 99 -9.96 -18.70 5.22
CA ALA A 99 -9.19 -18.35 4.02
C ALA A 99 -8.75 -16.88 4.09
N CYS A 100 -7.54 -16.53 3.60
CA CYS A 100 -7.10 -15.13 3.57
C CYS A 100 -7.99 -14.28 2.64
N SER A 101 -8.44 -14.87 1.52
CA SER A 101 -9.36 -14.26 0.56
C SER A 101 -10.76 -13.97 1.12
N ASP A 102 -11.16 -14.52 2.25
CA ASP A 102 -12.45 -14.22 2.91
C ASP A 102 -12.42 -12.86 3.66
N CYS A 103 -11.22 -12.33 3.88
CA CYS A 103 -10.96 -11.00 4.41
C CYS A 103 -10.54 -10.05 3.29
N HIS A 104 -9.55 -10.42 2.48
CA HIS A 104 -8.91 -9.55 1.49
C HIS A 104 -9.54 -9.74 0.09
N VAL A 105 -10.74 -9.17 -0.11
CA VAL A 105 -11.63 -9.45 -1.25
C VAL A 105 -11.61 -8.44 -2.40
N ASN A 106 -11.27 -7.17 -2.15
CA ASN A 106 -11.45 -6.08 -3.12
C ASN A 106 -10.11 -5.43 -3.54
N PRO A 107 -9.43 -5.97 -4.57
CA PRO A 107 -9.55 -7.32 -5.16
C PRO A 107 -8.86 -8.36 -4.25
N VAL A 108 -8.46 -9.54 -4.74
CA VAL A 108 -7.72 -10.51 -3.90
C VAL A 108 -6.40 -9.88 -3.40
N GLY A 109 -6.15 -9.92 -2.08
CA GLY A 109 -5.06 -9.17 -1.43
C GLY A 109 -5.33 -7.66 -1.27
N GLY A 110 -6.51 -7.20 -1.68
CA GLY A 110 -7.01 -5.84 -1.54
C GLY A 110 -7.63 -5.55 -0.17
N TRP A 111 -8.42 -4.49 -0.10
CA TRP A 111 -9.18 -4.13 1.11
C TRP A 111 -10.33 -5.11 1.33
N GLY A 112 -10.87 -5.15 2.55
CA GLY A 112 -12.05 -5.95 2.89
C GLY A 112 -13.16 -5.14 3.55
N SER A 113 -14.36 -5.72 3.58
CA SER A 113 -15.48 -5.25 4.41
C SER A 113 -15.63 -6.04 5.72
N THR A 114 -14.86 -7.13 5.88
CA THR A 114 -14.76 -7.89 7.13
C THR A 114 -14.17 -7.01 8.24
N THR A 115 -14.75 -7.07 9.43
CA THR A 115 -14.26 -6.37 10.63
C THR A 115 -14.03 -7.38 11.75
N VAL A 116 -12.89 -7.25 12.43
CA VAL A 116 -12.56 -8.03 13.63
C VAL A 116 -12.87 -7.20 14.88
N THR A 117 -13.27 -7.87 15.96
CA THR A 117 -13.52 -7.21 17.25
C THR A 117 -12.25 -7.26 18.09
N ARG A 118 -11.78 -6.08 18.52
CA ARG A 118 -10.69 -5.94 19.48
C ARG A 118 -11.25 -5.52 20.84
N PHE A 119 -10.78 -6.11 21.93
CA PHE A 119 -11.24 -5.81 23.28
C PHE A 119 -10.08 -5.77 24.28
N ALA A 120 -10.22 -4.98 25.35
CA ALA A 120 -9.18 -4.76 26.35
C ALA A 120 -9.76 -4.19 27.66
N PHE A 121 -8.93 -4.13 28.71
CA PHE A 121 -9.21 -3.35 29.91
C PHE A 121 -8.25 -2.15 30.02
N SER A 122 -8.79 -1.00 30.42
CA SER A 122 -8.01 0.22 30.67
C SER A 122 -8.52 0.96 31.91
N ASP A 123 -7.62 1.38 32.80
CA ASP A 123 -7.93 2.31 33.88
C ASP A 123 -6.79 3.32 34.11
N LYS A 124 -7.04 4.60 33.80
CA LYS A 124 -6.17 5.75 34.13
C LYS A 124 -4.71 5.58 33.66
N GLY A 125 -4.49 4.99 32.50
CA GLY A 125 -3.15 4.78 31.92
C GLY A 125 -2.47 3.46 32.33
N PHE A 126 -3.17 2.60 33.07
CA PHE A 126 -2.93 1.15 33.00
C PHE A 126 -3.78 0.59 31.84
N PHE A 127 -3.17 -0.26 31.02
CA PHE A 127 -3.81 -1.01 29.93
C PHE A 127 -3.45 -2.48 30.07
N ASP A 128 -4.42 -3.34 29.78
CA ASP A 128 -4.33 -4.79 29.83
C ASP A 128 -4.99 -5.35 28.57
N ASP A 129 -4.21 -6.10 27.78
CA ASP A 129 -4.67 -6.74 26.54
C ASP A 129 -5.51 -8.00 26.79
N LEU A 130 -5.68 -8.39 28.06
CA LEU A 130 -6.44 -9.55 28.52
C LEU A 130 -5.91 -10.88 27.97
N SER A 131 -4.59 -11.01 27.80
CA SER A 131 -3.89 -12.25 27.45
C SER A 131 -4.29 -13.47 28.32
N GLU A 132 -4.60 -13.28 29.62
CA GLU A 132 -5.11 -14.37 30.49
C GLU A 132 -6.53 -14.86 30.12
N TYR A 133 -7.22 -14.22 29.17
CA TYR A 133 -8.62 -14.44 28.77
C TYR A 133 -8.79 -14.65 27.25
N GLY A 134 -7.74 -15.03 26.53
CA GLY A 134 -7.71 -15.19 25.06
C GLY A 134 -6.99 -14.04 24.34
N GLY A 135 -6.70 -12.94 25.02
CA GLY A 135 -5.98 -11.80 24.45
C GLY A 135 -6.87 -10.77 23.76
N PRO A 136 -6.27 -9.85 22.99
CA PRO A 136 -6.92 -8.61 22.57
C PRO A 136 -7.82 -8.71 21.34
N LEU A 137 -7.97 -9.90 20.75
CA LEU A 137 -8.71 -10.19 19.53
C LEU A 137 -9.77 -11.23 19.87
N LEU A 138 -10.99 -11.05 19.36
CA LEU A 138 -12.03 -12.08 19.41
C LEU A 138 -11.94 -12.92 18.14
N GLN A 139 -11.87 -14.24 18.28
CA GLN A 139 -12.11 -15.18 17.18
C GLN A 139 -13.61 -15.54 17.11
N ILE A 140 -14.31 -15.05 16.08
CA ILE A 140 -15.79 -15.13 15.99
C ILE A 140 -16.34 -16.52 15.61
N SER A 141 -15.50 -17.47 15.23
CA SER A 141 -15.85 -18.83 14.83
C SER A 141 -15.01 -19.86 15.58
N ALA A 142 -15.53 -21.09 15.68
CA ALA A 142 -14.81 -22.22 16.28
C ALA A 142 -15.12 -23.52 15.52
N ASN A 143 -14.23 -24.50 15.63
CA ASN A 143 -14.43 -25.84 15.05
C ASN A 143 -15.60 -26.62 15.70
N SER A 144 -16.03 -26.22 16.90
CA SER A 144 -17.18 -26.80 17.60
C SER A 144 -17.83 -25.82 18.60
N GLU A 145 -19.14 -25.98 18.83
CA GLU A 145 -19.95 -25.03 19.63
C GLU A 145 -19.46 -24.83 21.08
N GLY A 146 -18.77 -25.82 21.66
CA GLY A 146 -18.25 -25.74 23.03
C GLY A 146 -17.01 -24.87 23.17
N CYS A 147 -16.41 -24.47 22.04
CA CYS A 147 -15.12 -23.77 21.94
C CYS A 147 -15.27 -22.34 21.42
N LEU A 148 -16.50 -21.87 21.19
CA LEU A 148 -16.79 -20.50 20.75
C LEU A 148 -16.38 -19.50 21.83
N GLU A 149 -15.60 -18.50 21.42
CA GLU A 149 -15.20 -17.40 22.28
C GLU A 149 -16.33 -16.40 22.58
N SER A 150 -16.06 -15.56 23.57
CA SER A 150 -16.83 -14.35 23.86
C SER A 150 -15.91 -13.21 24.31
N VAL A 151 -16.33 -11.96 24.13
CA VAL A 151 -15.59 -10.81 24.70
C VAL A 151 -15.56 -10.95 26.22
N SER A 152 -14.35 -10.93 26.81
CA SER A 152 -14.15 -11.11 28.25
C SER A 152 -14.97 -10.12 29.09
N THR A 153 -15.55 -10.58 30.21
CA THR A 153 -16.35 -9.74 31.11
C THR A 153 -15.55 -8.65 31.83
N GLU A 154 -14.22 -8.78 31.84
CA GLU A 154 -13.32 -7.75 32.39
C GLU A 154 -13.03 -6.63 31.39
N ALA A 155 -13.35 -6.81 30.10
CA ALA A 155 -13.14 -5.80 29.08
C ALA A 155 -14.02 -4.56 29.30
N ASN A 156 -13.42 -3.38 29.22
CA ASN A 156 -14.12 -2.10 29.27
C ASN A 156 -13.88 -1.21 28.03
N ILE A 157 -13.01 -1.66 27.12
CA ILE A 157 -12.84 -1.14 25.76
C ILE A 157 -13.22 -2.26 24.78
N THR A 158 -13.99 -1.90 23.75
CA THR A 158 -14.31 -2.79 22.63
C THR A 158 -14.44 -1.93 21.37
N THR A 159 -13.75 -2.32 20.31
CA THR A 159 -13.63 -1.56 19.06
C THR A 159 -13.56 -2.50 17.85
N LEU A 160 -13.73 -1.96 16.66
CA LEU A 160 -13.65 -2.71 15.39
C LEU A 160 -12.39 -2.30 14.62
N ARG A 161 -11.73 -3.27 14.00
CA ARG A 161 -10.71 -3.03 12.98
C ARG A 161 -11.13 -3.73 11.68
N VAL A 162 -11.20 -2.99 10.56
CA VAL A 162 -11.54 -3.51 9.23
C VAL A 162 -10.29 -4.08 8.54
N THR A 163 -10.45 -5.10 7.71
CA THR A 163 -9.33 -5.68 6.95
C THR A 163 -8.59 -4.64 6.11
N ASN A 164 -7.27 -4.52 6.31
CA ASN A 164 -6.40 -3.67 5.49
C ASN A 164 -6.04 -4.33 4.15
N SER A 165 -5.61 -3.55 3.17
CA SER A 165 -5.02 -4.13 1.95
C SER A 165 -3.59 -4.63 2.18
N SER A 166 -3.20 -5.67 1.42
CA SER A 166 -1.82 -6.15 1.23
C SER A 166 -1.24 -5.84 -0.16
N LEU A 167 -1.89 -4.99 -0.97
CA LEU A 167 -1.41 -4.57 -2.30
C LEU A 167 -0.03 -3.91 -2.21
N ALA A 168 0.92 -4.35 -3.06
CA ALA A 168 2.30 -3.89 -3.09
C ALA A 168 3.06 -3.92 -1.75
N PHE A 169 2.76 -4.90 -0.89
CA PHE A 169 3.47 -5.12 0.37
C PHE A 169 4.98 -5.33 0.18
N GLY A 170 5.43 -5.98 -0.90
CA GLY A 170 6.86 -6.09 -1.21
C GLY A 170 7.56 -4.75 -1.51
N LEU A 171 6.89 -3.81 -2.18
CA LEU A 171 7.43 -2.46 -2.39
C LEU A 171 7.47 -1.67 -1.07
N VAL A 172 6.43 -1.81 -0.24
CA VAL A 172 6.36 -1.15 1.06
C VAL A 172 7.39 -1.71 2.04
N GLU A 173 7.68 -3.02 2.06
CA GLU A 173 8.75 -3.62 2.87
C GLU A 173 10.16 -3.18 2.43
N ALA A 174 10.33 -2.95 1.12
CA ALA A 174 11.58 -2.55 0.50
C ALA A 174 11.97 -1.08 0.74
N ILE A 175 11.11 -0.24 1.35
CA ILE A 175 11.51 1.10 1.81
C ILE A 175 12.56 0.96 2.94
N GLU A 176 13.67 1.69 2.85
CA GLU A 176 14.67 1.71 3.92
C GLU A 176 14.08 2.25 5.23
N ASP A 177 14.39 1.60 6.36
CA ASP A 177 13.89 1.99 7.68
C ASP A 177 14.33 3.41 8.08
N ALA A 178 15.46 3.88 7.53
CA ALA A 178 15.97 5.23 7.71
C ALA A 178 15.17 6.30 6.94
N ASP A 179 14.56 5.96 5.80
CA ASP A 179 13.81 6.92 4.98
C ASP A 179 12.41 7.14 5.58
N ILE A 180 11.77 6.09 6.12
CA ILE A 180 10.56 6.23 6.96
C ILE A 180 10.87 7.13 8.18
N ALA A 181 12.00 6.89 8.84
CA ALA A 181 12.43 7.72 9.98
C ALA A 181 12.81 9.16 9.62
N ALA A 182 13.09 9.47 8.35
CA ALA A 182 13.41 10.83 7.91
C ALA A 182 12.17 11.75 7.77
N ASN A 183 10.97 11.17 7.69
CA ASN A 183 9.71 11.92 7.61
C ASN A 183 9.04 12.15 8.98
N ALA A 184 9.60 11.62 10.07
CA ALA A 184 9.02 11.75 11.40
C ALA A 184 9.40 13.07 12.10
N ASP A 185 8.41 13.76 12.65
CA ASP A 185 8.58 14.95 13.50
C ASP A 185 7.75 14.84 14.79
N PRO A 186 8.12 13.95 15.74
CA PRO A 186 7.37 13.72 16.97
C PRO A 186 7.34 14.93 17.94
N ASP A 187 8.10 15.99 17.67
CA ASP A 187 8.22 17.19 18.51
C ASP A 187 7.52 18.43 17.90
N ASP A 188 6.85 18.32 16.73
CA ASP A 188 6.23 19.43 15.97
C ASP A 188 7.23 20.60 15.75
N LEU A 189 8.44 20.26 15.27
CA LEU A 189 9.58 21.19 15.21
C LEU A 189 9.42 22.29 14.17
N ASP A 190 8.62 22.09 13.13
CA ASP A 190 8.23 23.14 12.18
C ASP A 190 6.96 23.92 12.58
N ALA A 191 6.27 23.45 13.63
CA ALA A 191 5.04 24.00 14.19
C ALA A 191 3.84 24.02 13.21
N ASP A 192 3.76 23.05 12.31
CA ASP A 192 2.64 22.91 11.37
C ASP A 192 1.41 22.17 11.96
N GLY A 193 1.57 21.51 13.12
CA GLY A 193 0.51 20.86 13.89
C GLY A 193 0.32 19.37 13.62
N VAL A 194 1.31 18.71 13.00
CA VAL A 194 1.40 17.25 12.82
C VAL A 194 2.61 16.74 13.60
N SER A 195 2.50 15.56 14.21
CA SER A 195 3.50 15.02 15.15
C SER A 195 3.86 13.55 14.83
N GLY A 196 3.92 13.24 13.53
CA GLY A 196 4.08 11.87 13.03
C GLY A 196 5.33 11.17 13.54
N ARG A 197 5.18 9.94 14.05
CA ARG A 197 6.30 9.16 14.61
C ARG A 197 6.42 7.75 14.04
N VAL A 198 7.66 7.26 13.99
CA VAL A 198 7.93 5.85 13.68
C VAL A 198 7.55 4.98 14.86
N ARG A 199 6.85 3.88 14.61
CA ARG A 199 6.80 2.74 15.53
C ARG A 199 7.97 1.80 15.22
N TRP A 200 8.79 1.50 16.22
CA TRP A 200 9.93 0.58 16.05
C TRP A 200 9.55 -0.81 16.57
N VAL A 201 9.50 -1.80 15.68
CA VAL A 201 9.05 -3.17 15.98
C VAL A 201 10.12 -4.18 15.60
N GLU A 202 10.09 -5.35 16.24
CA GLU A 202 11.05 -6.44 16.04
C GLU A 202 10.39 -7.54 15.19
N PRO A 203 10.83 -7.80 13.94
CA PRO A 203 10.28 -8.88 13.12
C PRO A 203 10.60 -10.24 13.74
N ILE A 204 9.62 -11.16 13.72
CA ILE A 204 9.74 -12.48 14.38
C ILE A 204 10.85 -13.34 13.77
N GLU A 205 11.14 -13.15 12.49
CA GLU A 205 12.22 -13.82 11.77
C GLU A 205 13.62 -13.20 12.02
N ALA A 206 13.69 -12.03 12.67
CA ALA A 206 14.94 -11.32 12.96
C ALA A 206 15.05 -10.76 14.41
N PRO A 207 14.91 -11.59 15.47
CA PRO A 207 14.95 -11.11 16.86
C PRO A 207 16.20 -10.30 17.23
N GLY A 208 16.02 -9.31 18.09
CA GLY A 208 16.99 -8.28 18.45
C GLY A 208 17.21 -7.18 17.39
N THR A 209 16.47 -7.18 16.27
CA THR A 209 16.61 -6.19 15.18
C THR A 209 15.34 -5.36 15.03
N LEU A 210 15.40 -4.09 15.45
CA LEU A 210 14.30 -3.14 15.21
C LEU A 210 14.22 -2.69 13.75
N ARG A 211 13.00 -2.68 13.20
CA ARG A 211 12.62 -2.08 11.92
C ARG A 211 11.49 -1.08 12.11
N ALA A 212 11.32 -0.18 11.14
CA ALA A 212 10.21 0.75 11.06
C ALA A 212 8.92 -0.03 10.69
N GLY A 213 7.98 -0.04 11.62
CA GLY A 213 6.65 -0.60 11.45
C GLY A 213 5.88 0.12 10.33
N ARG A 214 5.18 -0.66 9.51
CA ARG A 214 4.57 -0.17 8.25
C ARG A 214 3.30 -0.90 7.83
N PHE A 215 3.01 -2.05 8.44
CA PHE A 215 1.83 -2.87 8.22
C PHE A 215 0.89 -2.88 9.44
N GLY A 216 -0.37 -3.28 9.22
CA GLY A 216 -1.43 -3.19 10.23
C GLY A 216 -1.96 -1.76 10.47
N TRP A 217 -2.80 -1.59 11.51
CA TRP A 217 -3.49 -0.34 11.84
C TRP A 217 -2.70 0.58 12.77
N LYS A 218 -1.81 0.03 13.61
CA LYS A 218 -0.92 0.80 14.49
C LYS A 218 0.54 0.51 14.20
N ALA A 219 0.87 0.29 12.92
CA ALA A 219 2.23 -0.01 12.45
C ALA A 219 2.89 -1.20 13.18
N GLN A 220 2.10 -2.17 13.67
CA GLN A 220 2.60 -3.21 14.58
C GLN A 220 3.54 -4.24 13.92
N VAL A 221 3.61 -4.28 12.59
CA VAL A 221 4.44 -5.22 11.82
C VAL A 221 5.30 -4.47 10.77
N ALA A 222 6.54 -4.93 10.57
CA ALA A 222 7.51 -4.35 9.64
C ALA A 222 7.82 -5.19 8.39
N THR A 223 7.49 -6.49 8.36
CA THR A 223 7.78 -7.40 7.24
C THR A 223 6.56 -8.21 6.82
N VAL A 224 6.56 -8.66 5.57
CA VAL A 224 5.48 -9.46 4.97
C VAL A 224 5.46 -10.88 5.58
N LEU A 225 6.62 -11.42 5.94
CA LEU A 225 6.71 -12.73 6.60
C LEU A 225 6.16 -12.70 8.04
N THR A 226 6.51 -11.67 8.83
CA THR A 226 5.87 -11.46 10.14
C THR A 226 4.34 -11.30 9.97
N PHE A 227 3.88 -10.53 8.97
CA PHE A 227 2.44 -10.30 8.75
C PHE A 227 1.68 -11.59 8.39
N SER A 228 2.27 -12.41 7.51
CA SER A 228 1.69 -13.70 7.12
C SER A 228 1.58 -14.64 8.32
N ALA A 229 2.67 -14.84 9.07
CA ALA A 229 2.71 -15.77 10.20
C ALA A 229 1.81 -15.35 11.38
N ASP A 230 1.74 -14.05 11.67
CA ASP A 230 0.85 -13.50 12.71
C ASP A 230 -0.62 -13.70 12.34
N ALA A 231 -1.01 -13.34 11.11
CA ALA A 231 -2.39 -13.50 10.64
C ALA A 231 -2.81 -14.97 10.48
N THR A 232 -1.90 -15.86 10.07
CA THR A 232 -2.17 -17.30 9.93
C THR A 232 -2.58 -17.94 11.27
N LEU A 233 -1.93 -17.60 12.38
CA LEU A 233 -2.42 -18.04 13.70
C LEU A 233 -3.63 -17.21 14.16
N ASN A 234 -3.51 -15.88 14.19
CA ASN A 234 -4.47 -15.04 14.92
C ASN A 234 -5.82 -14.81 14.22
N GLU A 235 -5.88 -14.88 12.88
CA GLU A 235 -7.12 -14.71 12.12
C GLU A 235 -7.67 -16.04 11.55
N ILE A 236 -6.81 -17.04 11.33
CA ILE A 236 -7.16 -18.32 10.70
C ILE A 236 -7.08 -19.52 11.66
N GLY A 237 -6.28 -19.49 12.72
CA GLY A 237 -6.12 -20.62 13.65
C GLY A 237 -5.37 -21.79 12.99
N ILE A 238 -4.11 -21.55 12.64
CA ILE A 238 -3.16 -22.51 12.06
C ILE A 238 -1.79 -22.20 12.68
N THR A 239 -1.21 -23.12 13.46
CA THR A 239 0.14 -22.91 14.02
C THR A 239 1.22 -23.03 12.94
N ASN A 240 2.34 -22.35 13.16
CA ASN A 240 3.44 -22.27 12.20
C ASN A 240 4.80 -22.15 12.90
N MET A 241 5.88 -22.15 12.10
CA MET A 241 7.26 -22.23 12.64
C MET A 241 7.69 -21.06 13.55
N PHE A 242 6.94 -19.96 13.59
CA PHE A 242 7.18 -18.84 14.51
C PHE A 242 6.18 -18.82 15.68
N PHE A 243 4.94 -19.25 15.45
CA PHE A 243 3.88 -19.32 16.46
C PHE A 243 3.34 -20.75 16.53
N GLY A 244 3.93 -21.56 17.42
CA GLY A 244 3.72 -23.01 17.50
C GLY A 244 2.85 -23.50 18.66
N ASP A 245 2.11 -22.61 19.32
CA ASP A 245 1.12 -22.91 20.36
C ASP A 245 -0.23 -22.34 19.88
N GLU A 246 -1.32 -23.13 19.93
CA GLU A 246 -2.65 -22.69 19.47
C GLU A 246 -3.31 -21.65 20.39
N ASN A 247 -4.21 -20.84 19.81
CA ASN A 247 -4.98 -19.85 20.54
C ASN A 247 -6.03 -20.51 21.44
N ALA A 248 -5.82 -20.45 22.75
CA ALA A 248 -6.68 -21.10 23.74
C ALA A 248 -8.03 -20.35 23.89
N PRO A 249 -9.20 -21.01 23.67
CA PRO A 249 -10.51 -20.34 23.73
C PRO A 249 -10.78 -19.68 25.10
N ASN A 250 -10.94 -18.35 25.08
CA ASN A 250 -10.98 -17.48 26.23
C ASN A 250 -9.88 -17.75 27.29
N GLY A 251 -8.70 -18.17 26.86
CA GLY A 251 -7.54 -18.47 27.70
C GLY A 251 -7.59 -19.83 28.44
N ASP A 252 -8.66 -20.63 28.34
CA ASP A 252 -8.69 -21.93 29.04
C ASP A 252 -7.95 -23.01 28.25
N ALA A 253 -6.67 -23.21 28.58
CA ALA A 253 -5.85 -24.29 28.06
C ALA A 253 -6.43 -25.71 28.28
N LYS A 254 -7.42 -25.89 29.19
CA LYS A 254 -8.15 -27.18 29.31
C LYS A 254 -9.28 -27.30 28.31
N LEU A 255 -9.84 -26.18 27.86
CA LEU A 255 -10.81 -26.14 26.77
C LEU A 255 -10.10 -26.37 25.45
N LEU A 256 -8.98 -25.67 25.20
CA LEU A 256 -8.05 -25.93 24.08
C LEU A 256 -7.78 -27.44 23.89
N ALA A 257 -7.31 -28.14 24.93
CA ALA A 257 -7.04 -29.58 24.92
C ALA A 257 -8.28 -30.52 24.81
N GLN A 258 -9.47 -29.97 24.52
CA GLN A 258 -10.69 -30.69 24.12
C GLN A 258 -11.22 -30.24 22.75
N CYS A 259 -10.78 -29.07 22.27
CA CYS A 259 -11.23 -28.41 21.04
C CYS A 259 -10.27 -28.69 19.90
N ASP A 260 -8.97 -28.57 20.15
CA ASP A 260 -7.93 -29.03 19.25
C ASP A 260 -7.83 -30.57 19.29
N THR A 261 -7.54 -31.15 18.13
CA THR A 261 -7.33 -32.58 17.89
C THR A 261 -6.28 -32.88 16.82
N VAL A 262 -5.61 -31.86 16.24
CA VAL A 262 -4.60 -32.00 15.19
C VAL A 262 -3.21 -31.78 15.82
N PRO A 263 -2.18 -32.58 15.52
CA PRO A 263 -0.88 -32.42 16.17
C PRO A 263 -0.03 -31.33 15.50
N GLU A 264 0.48 -30.42 16.32
CA GLU A 264 1.24 -29.24 15.93
C GLU A 264 2.59 -29.61 15.28
N LEU A 265 3.09 -28.92 14.24
CA LEU A 265 2.53 -27.75 13.56
C LEU A 265 1.64 -28.13 12.36
N GLU A 266 0.59 -27.34 12.13
CA GLU A 266 -0.33 -27.48 11.00
C GLU A 266 0.30 -26.97 9.70
N ASP A 267 1.06 -25.86 9.75
CA ASP A 267 1.87 -25.39 8.61
C ASP A 267 3.04 -26.35 8.35
N VAL A 268 2.78 -27.30 7.45
CA VAL A 268 3.75 -28.28 6.96
C VAL A 268 4.21 -27.96 5.54
N PRO A 269 5.51 -28.18 5.21
CA PRO A 269 6.02 -27.87 3.88
C PRO A 269 5.34 -28.65 2.76
N ASP A 270 5.11 -27.97 1.63
CA ASP A 270 4.52 -28.56 0.44
C ASP A 270 5.47 -29.51 -0.33
N GLY A 271 5.05 -29.95 -1.52
CA GLY A 271 5.82 -30.87 -2.36
C GLY A 271 7.19 -30.34 -2.84
N GLU A 272 7.44 -29.05 -2.72
CA GLU A 272 8.74 -28.41 -3.02
C GLU A 272 9.55 -28.10 -1.75
N GLY A 273 8.93 -28.23 -0.57
CA GLY A 273 9.53 -27.93 0.72
C GLY A 273 9.33 -26.50 1.20
N VAL A 274 8.29 -25.80 0.72
CA VAL A 274 7.93 -24.42 1.09
C VAL A 274 6.69 -24.42 2.00
N LEU A 275 6.69 -23.60 3.05
CA LEU A 275 5.59 -23.48 4.03
C LEU A 275 4.41 -22.66 3.50
N PHE A 276 3.23 -22.82 4.10
CA PHE A 276 2.05 -22.01 3.82
C PHE A 276 2.33 -20.51 4.04
N ILE A 277 2.93 -20.13 5.17
CA ILE A 277 3.27 -18.72 5.45
C ILE A 277 4.26 -18.14 4.42
N GLU A 278 5.15 -18.96 3.86
CA GLU A 278 6.11 -18.55 2.83
C GLU A 278 5.41 -18.34 1.48
N ARG A 279 4.49 -19.24 1.09
CA ARG A 279 3.66 -19.07 -0.13
C ARG A 279 2.75 -17.84 -0.04
N VAL A 280 2.09 -17.62 1.10
CA VAL A 280 1.29 -16.39 1.35
C VAL A 280 2.18 -15.15 1.28
N THR A 281 3.40 -15.22 1.83
CA THR A 281 4.40 -14.15 1.73
C THR A 281 4.80 -13.88 0.28
N ASP A 282 5.09 -14.90 -0.54
CA ASP A 282 5.40 -14.74 -1.97
C ASP A 282 4.29 -13.98 -2.73
N PHE A 283 3.02 -14.34 -2.49
CA PHE A 283 1.89 -13.63 -3.10
C PHE A 283 1.86 -12.16 -2.68
N GLN A 284 1.83 -11.85 -1.37
CA GLN A 284 1.78 -10.47 -0.88
C GLN A 284 3.02 -9.64 -1.27
N ARG A 285 4.19 -10.29 -1.37
CA ARG A 285 5.45 -9.68 -1.79
C ARG A 285 5.46 -9.28 -3.27
N PHE A 286 4.89 -10.12 -4.14
CA PHE A 286 4.86 -9.89 -5.58
C PHE A 286 3.54 -9.28 -6.10
N LEU A 287 2.57 -9.03 -5.22
CA LEU A 287 1.33 -8.34 -5.55
C LEU A 287 1.61 -6.90 -6.02
N GLY A 288 1.03 -6.50 -7.15
CA GLY A 288 1.30 -5.22 -7.80
C GLY A 288 0.78 -3.99 -7.04
N PRO A 289 1.37 -2.80 -7.30
CA PRO A 289 0.74 -1.55 -6.91
C PRO A 289 -0.54 -1.35 -7.75
N PRO A 290 -1.65 -0.91 -7.15
CA PRO A 290 -2.88 -0.65 -7.90
C PRO A 290 -2.68 0.55 -8.85
N PRO A 291 -3.38 0.58 -9.99
CA PRO A 291 -3.18 1.60 -11.02
C PRO A 291 -3.63 2.99 -10.58
N GLN A 292 -3.05 4.02 -11.19
CA GLN A 292 -3.51 5.40 -11.08
C GLN A 292 -3.67 6.00 -12.49
N THR A 293 -4.88 6.46 -12.83
CA THR A 293 -5.13 7.12 -14.13
C THR A 293 -5.97 8.38 -13.98
N PRO A 294 -5.48 9.55 -14.45
CA PRO A 294 -4.17 9.80 -15.07
C PRO A 294 -2.99 9.63 -14.10
N ARG A 295 -1.84 9.14 -14.59
CA ARG A 295 -0.70 8.68 -13.76
C ARG A 295 -0.10 9.78 -12.87
N SER A 296 -0.23 11.04 -13.27
CA SER A 296 0.27 12.22 -12.54
C SER A 296 -0.39 13.53 -13.02
N GLY A 297 -0.11 14.65 -12.34
CA GLY A 297 -0.31 15.99 -12.88
C GLY A 297 -1.69 16.63 -12.71
N MET A 298 -2.64 15.97 -12.04
CA MET A 298 -3.99 16.49 -11.79
C MET A 298 -3.97 17.74 -10.89
N SER A 299 -4.82 18.74 -11.16
CA SER A 299 -4.97 19.90 -10.26
C SER A 299 -5.40 19.48 -8.85
N GLY A 300 -6.16 18.39 -8.74
CA GLY A 300 -6.61 17.84 -7.47
C GLY A 300 -5.47 17.47 -6.53
N GLU A 301 -4.37 16.92 -7.06
CA GLU A 301 -3.19 16.58 -6.28
C GLU A 301 -2.49 17.86 -5.78
N ALA A 302 -2.31 18.85 -6.66
CA ALA A 302 -1.71 20.13 -6.28
C ALA A 302 -2.51 20.84 -5.16
N ILE A 303 -3.85 20.72 -5.17
CA ILE A 303 -4.72 21.23 -4.10
C ILE A 303 -4.59 20.37 -2.84
N PHE A 304 -4.61 19.04 -2.94
CA PHE A 304 -4.43 18.10 -1.82
C PHE A 304 -3.12 18.35 -1.05
N ASN A 305 -2.04 18.60 -1.79
CA ASN A 305 -0.74 19.00 -1.24
C ASN A 305 -0.83 20.38 -0.57
N ALA A 306 -1.42 21.38 -1.23
CA ALA A 306 -1.51 22.75 -0.74
C ALA A 306 -2.43 22.95 0.49
N ILE A 307 -3.42 22.07 0.71
CA ILE A 307 -4.26 22.06 1.91
C ILE A 307 -3.68 21.23 3.07
N GLY A 308 -2.52 20.60 2.88
CA GLY A 308 -1.81 19.87 3.93
C GLY A 308 -2.28 18.43 4.16
N CYS A 309 -2.95 17.78 3.21
CA CYS A 309 -3.24 16.34 3.33
C CYS A 309 -1.97 15.48 3.16
N ALA A 310 -1.04 15.92 2.31
CA ALA A 310 0.21 15.24 2.01
C ALA A 310 1.27 15.30 3.14
N LYS A 311 0.96 15.93 4.29
CA LYS A 311 1.80 15.87 5.49
C LYS A 311 1.92 14.43 6.02
N CYS A 312 0.77 13.76 6.10
CA CYS A 312 0.68 12.34 6.48
C CYS A 312 0.62 11.47 5.21
N HIS A 313 -0.18 11.86 4.22
CA HIS A 313 -0.32 11.13 2.97
C HIS A 313 0.80 11.44 1.97
N VAL A 314 2.05 11.22 2.39
CA VAL A 314 3.27 11.44 1.59
C VAL A 314 3.16 10.67 0.27
N ALA A 315 3.22 11.40 -0.84
CA ALA A 315 2.74 10.92 -2.14
C ALA A 315 3.58 9.77 -2.72
N GLU A 316 4.91 9.83 -2.57
CA GLU A 316 5.86 9.02 -3.34
C GLU A 316 7.02 8.50 -2.48
N TRP A 317 7.45 7.28 -2.76
CA TRP A 317 8.60 6.61 -2.15
C TRP A 317 9.47 5.94 -3.21
N SER A 318 10.74 5.70 -2.88
CA SER A 318 11.66 4.89 -3.69
C SER A 318 12.23 3.73 -2.88
N THR A 319 12.38 2.56 -3.51
CA THR A 319 13.15 1.44 -2.97
C THR A 319 14.65 1.59 -3.32
N PRO A 320 15.58 1.08 -2.50
CA PRO A 320 17.02 1.19 -2.77
C PRO A 320 17.45 0.31 -3.97
N ASP A 321 18.61 0.61 -4.57
CA ASP A 321 19.29 -0.30 -5.50
C ASP A 321 20.13 -1.35 -4.75
N ASP A 322 19.50 -2.07 -3.81
CA ASP A 322 20.13 -3.14 -3.05
C ASP A 322 20.01 -4.48 -3.79
N PRO A 323 21.11 -5.14 -4.22
CA PRO A 323 21.06 -6.40 -4.96
C PRO A 323 20.49 -7.59 -4.17
N ARG A 324 20.15 -7.43 -2.88
CA ARG A 324 19.33 -8.38 -2.10
C ARG A 324 17.85 -8.37 -2.50
N LEU A 325 17.36 -7.27 -3.09
CA LEU A 325 15.99 -7.13 -3.59
C LEU A 325 15.83 -7.69 -5.01
N GLU A 326 14.69 -8.33 -5.23
CA GLU A 326 14.21 -8.82 -6.53
C GLU A 326 14.17 -7.71 -7.60
N GLY A 327 14.34 -8.08 -8.88
CA GLY A 327 14.41 -7.12 -9.99
C GLY A 327 13.15 -6.27 -10.18
N ALA A 328 12.00 -6.78 -9.71
CA ALA A 328 10.72 -6.07 -9.69
C ALA A 328 10.53 -5.17 -8.46
N LEU A 329 11.28 -5.38 -7.37
CA LEU A 329 11.20 -4.56 -6.15
C LEU A 329 12.35 -3.57 -5.99
N ARG A 330 13.49 -3.79 -6.65
CA ARG A 330 14.70 -2.96 -6.54
C ARG A 330 14.65 -1.69 -7.41
N ASN A 331 15.13 -0.57 -6.86
CA ASN A 331 15.23 0.74 -7.52
C ASN A 331 13.92 1.14 -8.25
N LYS A 332 12.81 1.10 -7.51
CA LYS A 332 11.46 1.46 -7.99
C LYS A 332 10.97 2.70 -7.27
N THR A 333 10.36 3.62 -8.02
CA THR A 333 9.56 4.71 -7.45
C THR A 333 8.08 4.35 -7.54
N PHE A 334 7.33 4.54 -6.46
CA PHE A 334 5.91 4.18 -6.37
C PHE A 334 5.15 5.16 -5.47
N ARG A 335 3.82 5.25 -5.64
CA ARG A 335 3.00 6.33 -5.07
C ARG A 335 1.89 5.81 -4.14
N PRO A 336 2.20 5.50 -2.86
CA PRO A 336 1.24 4.92 -1.93
C PRO A 336 0.38 5.96 -1.18
N TYR A 337 0.76 7.25 -1.20
CA TYR A 337 0.08 8.35 -0.49
C TYR A 337 -0.07 8.05 1.01
N SER A 338 1.07 7.78 1.66
CA SER A 338 1.20 7.36 3.06
C SER A 338 2.65 7.52 3.49
N ASP A 339 2.89 8.10 4.66
CA ASP A 339 4.19 8.13 5.33
C ASP A 339 4.51 6.86 6.15
N PHE A 340 3.49 6.03 6.42
CA PHE A 340 3.53 4.85 7.29
C PHE A 340 3.78 5.17 8.78
N LEU A 341 3.67 6.43 9.19
CA LEU A 341 3.88 6.88 10.58
C LEU A 341 2.60 6.75 11.42
N LEU A 342 2.77 6.74 12.74
CA LEU A 342 1.68 6.92 13.72
C LEU A 342 1.33 8.40 13.87
N HIS A 343 0.04 8.70 13.84
CA HIS A 343 -0.54 10.03 14.11
C HIS A 343 -1.72 9.92 15.07
N SER A 344 -1.90 10.94 15.92
CA SER A 344 -3.10 11.09 16.73
C SER A 344 -4.33 11.43 15.88
N MET A 345 -5.29 10.51 15.87
CA MET A 345 -6.61 10.74 15.30
C MET A 345 -7.55 11.44 16.30
N GLY A 346 -7.06 11.81 17.50
CA GLY A 346 -7.89 12.38 18.56
C GLY A 346 -9.05 11.45 18.93
N VAL A 347 -10.26 12.00 19.04
CA VAL A 347 -11.48 11.20 19.33
C VAL A 347 -11.95 10.30 18.17
N LEU A 348 -11.16 10.16 17.10
CA LEU A 348 -11.29 9.11 16.09
C LEU A 348 -10.30 7.93 16.34
N GLY A 349 -9.43 7.98 17.36
CA GLY A 349 -8.66 6.79 17.76
C GLY A 349 -9.55 5.64 18.24
N ASP A 350 -9.02 4.41 18.22
CA ASP A 350 -9.75 3.19 18.58
C ASP A 350 -9.77 2.90 20.10
N GLY A 351 -9.06 3.70 20.90
CA GLY A 351 -8.93 3.50 22.35
C GLY A 351 -7.95 2.38 22.73
N PHE A 352 -7.21 1.82 21.78
CA PHE A 352 -6.44 0.60 21.96
C PHE A 352 -4.94 0.91 22.06
N VAL A 353 -4.29 0.53 23.16
CA VAL A 353 -2.82 0.55 23.25
C VAL A 353 -2.29 -0.74 22.60
N ASP A 354 -1.23 -0.62 21.81
CA ASP A 354 -0.71 -1.70 20.98
C ASP A 354 0.82 -1.60 21.02
N GLY A 355 1.46 -2.38 21.90
CA GLY A 355 2.89 -2.22 22.22
C GLY A 355 3.22 -0.83 22.75
N ASP A 356 3.99 -0.06 21.97
CA ASP A 356 4.31 1.35 22.25
C ASP A 356 3.34 2.35 21.58
N ALA A 357 2.39 1.91 20.75
CA ALA A 357 1.40 2.78 20.12
C ALA A 357 0.25 3.14 21.09
N GLU A 358 -0.04 4.43 21.22
CA GLU A 358 -1.03 4.96 22.16
C GLU A 358 -2.48 4.77 21.67
N ASP A 359 -3.43 5.02 22.57
CA ASP A 359 -4.86 4.75 22.36
C ASP A 359 -5.50 5.61 21.26
N LEU A 360 -5.01 6.84 21.07
CA LEU A 360 -5.49 7.77 20.03
C LEU A 360 -4.76 7.63 18.68
N GLU A 361 -3.67 6.87 18.61
CA GLU A 361 -2.80 6.82 17.43
C GLU A 361 -3.28 5.81 16.38
N MET A 362 -3.10 6.15 15.10
CA MET A 362 -3.26 5.25 13.96
C MET A 362 -2.12 5.43 12.98
N ARG A 363 -1.74 4.35 12.28
CA ARG A 363 -0.85 4.44 11.13
C ARG A 363 -1.58 5.07 9.95
N THR A 364 -0.97 6.03 9.26
CA THR A 364 -1.50 6.54 7.99
C THR A 364 -1.73 5.39 7.00
N PRO A 365 -2.98 5.11 6.56
CA PRO A 365 -3.22 4.10 5.53
C PRO A 365 -2.86 4.66 4.14
N THR A 366 -2.48 3.78 3.22
CA THR A 366 -2.28 4.15 1.82
C THR A 366 -3.61 4.61 1.19
N LEU A 367 -3.56 5.63 0.34
CA LEU A 367 -4.72 6.08 -0.45
C LEU A 367 -4.75 5.47 -1.86
N TRP A 368 -3.73 4.69 -2.24
CA TRP A 368 -3.80 3.90 -3.45
C TRP A 368 -4.97 2.89 -3.39
N ASN A 369 -5.66 2.69 -4.50
CA ASN A 369 -6.95 1.96 -4.54
C ASN A 369 -8.05 2.49 -3.59
N VAL A 370 -8.05 3.78 -3.19
CA VAL A 370 -9.16 4.31 -2.37
C VAL A 370 -10.46 4.41 -3.17
N ARG A 371 -10.40 4.53 -4.51
CA ARG A 371 -11.55 4.50 -5.45
C ARG A 371 -12.56 3.39 -5.12
N THR A 372 -12.08 2.16 -5.01
CA THR A 372 -12.91 0.97 -4.79
C THR A 372 -13.25 0.72 -3.33
N ARG A 373 -12.62 1.45 -2.39
CA ARG A 373 -12.71 1.16 -0.96
C ARG A 373 -14.09 1.49 -0.40
N ASP A 374 -14.76 0.44 0.08
CA ASP A 374 -15.96 0.48 0.88
C ASP A 374 -15.90 -0.72 1.86
N PRO A 375 -15.81 -0.52 3.18
CA PRO A 375 -15.91 0.74 3.92
C PRO A 375 -14.55 1.45 4.13
N MET A 376 -14.63 2.72 4.54
CA MET A 376 -13.48 3.57 4.90
C MET A 376 -13.39 3.76 6.42
N MET A 377 -12.28 4.38 6.87
CA MET A 377 -11.76 4.39 8.25
C MET A 377 -11.29 3.02 8.75
N HIS A 378 -10.64 3.00 9.92
CA HIS A 378 -10.13 1.76 10.54
C HIS A 378 -11.27 0.91 11.12
N ASP A 379 -12.40 1.50 11.50
CA ASP A 379 -13.54 0.84 12.16
C ASP A 379 -14.77 0.68 11.26
N ALA A 380 -14.59 0.83 9.93
CA ALA A 380 -15.65 0.75 8.94
C ALA A 380 -16.79 1.79 9.07
N ARG A 381 -16.66 2.86 9.88
CA ARG A 381 -17.76 3.82 10.14
C ARG A 381 -18.27 4.61 8.93
N VAL A 382 -17.57 4.58 7.79
CA VAL A 382 -17.94 5.26 6.54
C VAL A 382 -18.18 4.21 5.45
N ALA A 383 -19.44 3.86 5.20
CA ALA A 383 -19.82 2.74 4.32
C ALA A 383 -20.97 3.09 3.36
N GLY A 384 -20.98 2.46 2.18
CA GLY A 384 -22.02 2.59 1.16
C GLY A 384 -22.00 3.93 0.41
N GLY A 385 -23.08 4.21 -0.32
CA GLY A 385 -23.24 5.46 -1.10
C GLY A 385 -22.31 5.55 -2.32
N THR A 386 -22.13 6.76 -2.83
CA THR A 386 -21.14 7.04 -3.90
C THR A 386 -19.74 7.27 -3.31
N PHE A 387 -18.70 7.14 -4.15
CA PHE A 387 -17.32 7.48 -3.74
C PHE A 387 -17.19 8.93 -3.23
N GLU A 388 -17.79 9.91 -3.93
CA GLU A 388 -17.84 11.31 -3.48
C GLU A 388 -18.50 11.44 -2.08
N GLN A 389 -19.57 10.70 -1.81
CA GLN A 389 -20.22 10.69 -0.50
C GLN A 389 -19.31 10.08 0.58
N ARG A 390 -18.60 8.98 0.29
CA ARG A 390 -17.63 8.38 1.22
C ARG A 390 -16.42 9.26 1.46
N ILE A 391 -15.95 10.04 0.49
CA ILE A 391 -14.78 10.93 0.66
C ILE A 391 -15.17 12.28 1.29
N ALA A 392 -16.05 13.04 0.62
CA ALA A 392 -16.28 14.46 0.85
C ALA A 392 -17.67 14.78 1.45
N GLY A 393 -18.54 13.77 1.60
CA GLY A 393 -19.86 13.91 2.18
C GLY A 393 -19.86 14.31 3.66
N THR A 394 -21.01 14.73 4.18
CA THR A 394 -21.20 14.92 5.63
C THR A 394 -21.18 13.56 6.30
N GLY A 395 -20.22 13.32 7.21
CA GLY A 395 -19.94 12.00 7.76
C GLY A 395 -19.04 11.12 6.89
N GLY A 396 -18.52 11.63 5.78
CA GLY A 396 -17.49 10.98 4.96
C GLY A 396 -16.08 11.04 5.57
N ALA A 397 -15.11 10.45 4.89
CA ALA A 397 -13.74 10.29 5.35
C ALA A 397 -13.09 11.63 5.72
N ILE A 398 -13.11 12.64 4.85
CA ILE A 398 -12.51 13.94 5.14
C ILE A 398 -13.25 14.66 6.30
N TRP A 399 -14.57 14.44 6.43
CA TRP A 399 -15.35 14.97 7.56
C TRP A 399 -14.87 14.44 8.91
N TRP A 400 -14.58 13.14 8.99
CA TRP A 400 -14.10 12.49 10.21
C TRP A 400 -12.69 12.91 10.64
N HIS A 401 -11.90 13.58 9.79
CA HIS A 401 -10.63 14.17 10.20
C HIS A 401 -10.80 15.52 10.93
N ASP A 402 -11.93 16.23 10.82
CA ASP A 402 -12.26 17.44 11.63
C ASP A 402 -12.84 17.05 13.00
N VAL A 403 -12.08 16.28 13.78
CA VAL A 403 -12.44 15.88 15.15
C VAL A 403 -11.48 16.43 16.19
N VAL A 404 -11.94 16.51 17.45
CA VAL A 404 -11.15 17.05 18.55
C VAL A 404 -9.93 16.16 18.82
N GLY A 405 -8.75 16.77 18.77
CA GLY A 405 -7.46 16.10 19.02
C GLY A 405 -6.81 15.46 17.78
N SER A 406 -7.46 15.47 16.60
CA SER A 406 -6.84 14.96 15.38
C SER A 406 -5.81 15.93 14.81
N GLU A 407 -4.62 15.44 14.47
CA GLU A 407 -3.58 16.19 13.74
C GLU A 407 -4.01 16.58 12.32
N ALA A 408 -4.81 15.73 11.65
CA ALA A 408 -5.33 15.99 10.31
C ALA A 408 -6.43 17.07 10.25
N ARG A 409 -6.86 17.59 11.41
CA ARG A 409 -7.94 18.56 11.54
C ARG A 409 -7.74 19.85 10.73
N PRO A 410 -6.57 20.51 10.69
CA PRO A 410 -6.37 21.72 9.90
C PRO A 410 -6.58 21.46 8.41
N SER A 411 -6.13 20.30 7.92
CA SER A 411 -6.25 19.89 6.51
C SER A 411 -7.70 19.58 6.12
N ALA A 412 -8.45 18.93 7.02
CA ALA A 412 -9.90 18.74 6.87
C ALA A 412 -10.66 20.08 6.84
N MET A 413 -10.37 20.98 7.78
CA MET A 413 -10.95 22.33 7.79
C MET A 413 -10.60 23.14 6.53
N ALA A 414 -9.37 22.98 6.00
CA ALA A 414 -8.94 23.60 4.75
C ALA A 414 -9.72 23.05 3.54
N PHE A 415 -9.93 21.73 3.45
CA PHE A 415 -10.81 21.13 2.44
C PHE A 415 -12.23 21.70 2.49
N PHE A 416 -12.82 21.83 3.69
CA PHE A 416 -14.15 22.41 3.83
C PHE A 416 -14.19 23.94 3.67
N ALA A 417 -13.05 24.61 3.51
CA ALA A 417 -12.93 26.02 3.11
C ALA A 417 -12.75 26.24 1.60
N LEU A 418 -12.36 25.20 0.84
CA LEU A 418 -12.20 25.25 -0.63
C LEU A 418 -13.52 25.60 -1.37
N SER A 419 -13.42 26.08 -2.61
CA SER A 419 -14.59 26.18 -3.49
C SER A 419 -15.14 24.78 -3.84
N LEU A 420 -16.40 24.69 -4.29
CA LEU A 420 -16.97 23.41 -4.71
C LEU A 420 -16.22 22.81 -5.92
N GLN A 421 -15.67 23.66 -6.80
CA GLN A 421 -14.87 23.22 -7.95
C GLN A 421 -13.53 22.63 -7.51
N ASP A 422 -12.86 23.24 -6.52
CA ASP A 422 -11.58 22.76 -6.00
C ASP A 422 -11.74 21.48 -5.17
N ARG A 423 -12.86 21.33 -4.44
CA ARG A 423 -13.22 20.06 -3.79
C ARG A 423 -13.47 18.96 -4.83
N ALA A 424 -14.22 19.25 -5.89
CA ALA A 424 -14.46 18.28 -6.96
C ALA A 424 -13.15 17.83 -7.63
N LYS A 425 -12.18 18.73 -7.81
CA LYS A 425 -10.81 18.38 -8.27
C LYS A 425 -10.09 17.43 -7.30
N VAL A 426 -10.10 17.71 -6.00
CA VAL A 426 -9.49 16.82 -4.99
C VAL A 426 -10.19 15.45 -4.95
N VAL A 427 -11.52 15.41 -5.08
CA VAL A 427 -12.27 14.15 -5.18
C VAL A 427 -11.91 13.40 -6.46
N ALA A 428 -11.82 14.06 -7.61
CA ALA A 428 -11.42 13.43 -8.87
C ALA A 428 -9.97 12.89 -8.84
N PHE A 429 -9.06 13.58 -8.15
CA PHE A 429 -7.73 13.06 -7.88
C PHE A 429 -7.77 11.80 -7.00
N LEU A 430 -8.53 11.79 -5.90
CA LEU A 430 -8.69 10.60 -5.07
C LEU A 430 -9.42 9.45 -5.81
N ASP A 431 -10.30 9.78 -6.76
CA ASP A 431 -10.99 8.82 -7.65
C ASP A 431 -10.00 8.19 -8.64
N SER A 432 -8.95 8.90 -9.07
CA SER A 432 -7.89 8.33 -9.92
C SER A 432 -7.10 7.22 -9.24
N LEU A 433 -7.04 7.19 -7.90
CA LEU A 433 -6.24 6.25 -7.13
C LEU A 433 -6.93 4.87 -7.05
N GLY A 434 -6.52 3.96 -7.92
CA GLY A 434 -7.20 2.69 -8.20
C GLY A 434 -7.97 2.67 -9.52
N ARG A 435 -7.85 3.70 -10.38
CA ARG A 435 -8.48 3.69 -11.70
C ARG A 435 -7.55 3.05 -12.73
N LEU A 436 -8.07 2.09 -13.49
CA LEU A 436 -7.40 1.54 -14.65
C LEU A 436 -7.31 2.54 -15.80
N GLU A 437 -6.49 2.22 -16.79
CA GLU A 437 -6.42 2.94 -18.06
C GLU A 437 -7.59 2.50 -18.93
N PHE A 438 -8.15 3.41 -19.74
CA PHE A 438 -9.33 3.20 -20.58
C PHE A 438 -10.67 2.87 -19.87
N ASP A 439 -10.67 2.26 -18.68
CA ASP A 439 -11.83 1.92 -17.82
C ASP A 439 -12.72 3.15 -17.51
N SER A 440 -13.74 3.36 -18.34
CA SER A 440 -14.48 4.62 -18.53
C SER A 440 -15.71 4.74 -17.66
N ASP A 441 -16.42 3.64 -17.41
CA ASP A 441 -17.48 3.58 -16.41
C ASP A 441 -16.94 3.28 -14.99
N GLY A 442 -15.72 2.76 -14.88
CA GLY A 442 -15.05 2.45 -13.61
C GLY A 442 -15.38 1.06 -13.06
N ASN A 443 -15.78 0.11 -13.92
CA ASN A 443 -16.15 -1.25 -13.51
C ASN A 443 -14.95 -2.22 -13.39
N GLY A 444 -13.79 -1.89 -13.97
CA GLY A 444 -12.55 -2.69 -13.93
C GLY A 444 -12.36 -3.69 -15.10
N ILE A 445 -13.28 -3.72 -16.06
CA ILE A 445 -13.26 -4.56 -17.26
C ILE A 445 -13.30 -3.64 -18.49
N ILE A 446 -12.19 -3.56 -19.22
CA ILE A 446 -12.01 -2.70 -20.39
C ILE A 446 -12.63 -3.43 -21.59
N ASN A 447 -13.72 -2.92 -22.13
CA ASN A 447 -14.54 -3.63 -23.12
C ASN A 447 -15.05 -2.70 -24.24
N LEU A 448 -16.02 -3.15 -25.06
CA LEU A 448 -16.58 -2.35 -26.16
C LEU A 448 -17.24 -1.03 -25.70
N VAL A 449 -17.70 -0.93 -24.44
CA VAL A 449 -18.15 0.34 -23.84
C VAL A 449 -16.99 1.34 -23.73
N ASP A 450 -15.81 0.87 -23.33
CA ASP A 450 -14.59 1.68 -23.19
C ASP A 450 -13.93 1.96 -24.53
N PHE A 451 -14.08 1.07 -25.51
CA PHE A 451 -13.74 1.33 -26.91
C PHE A 451 -14.57 2.49 -27.47
N ALA A 452 -15.89 2.49 -27.26
CA ALA A 452 -16.76 3.60 -27.68
C ALA A 452 -16.42 4.92 -26.95
N ALA A 453 -15.94 4.87 -25.71
CA ALA A 453 -15.41 6.03 -25.00
C ALA A 453 -14.07 6.51 -25.60
N PHE A 454 -13.15 5.58 -25.89
CA PHE A 454 -11.88 5.87 -26.57
C PHE A 454 -12.11 6.54 -27.92
N GLN A 455 -13.02 6.01 -28.75
CA GLN A 455 -13.41 6.59 -30.04
C GLN A 455 -13.92 8.04 -29.91
N ALA A 456 -14.67 8.36 -28.85
CA ALA A 456 -15.13 9.73 -28.59
C ALA A 456 -13.99 10.69 -28.19
N CYS A 457 -12.87 10.16 -27.70
CA CYS A 457 -11.65 10.88 -27.37
C CYS A 457 -10.60 10.89 -28.51
N PHE A 458 -10.65 9.95 -29.45
CA PHE A 458 -9.67 9.78 -30.51
C PHE A 458 -9.46 11.05 -31.35
N GLY A 459 -8.19 11.41 -31.56
CA GLY A 459 -7.77 12.61 -32.28
C GLY A 459 -7.84 13.91 -31.48
N GLN A 460 -8.29 13.90 -30.21
CA GLN A 460 -8.19 15.05 -29.32
C GLN A 460 -6.73 15.39 -28.98
N ARG A 461 -6.45 16.66 -28.68
CA ARG A 461 -5.10 17.20 -28.45
C ARG A 461 -5.13 18.38 -27.47
N GLY A 462 -4.07 18.51 -26.67
CA GLY A 462 -4.06 19.42 -25.54
C GLY A 462 -4.92 18.90 -24.39
N VAL A 463 -5.07 17.57 -24.30
CA VAL A 463 -5.68 16.87 -23.17
C VAL A 463 -4.83 17.17 -21.93
N THR A 464 -5.48 17.40 -20.78
CA THR A 464 -4.81 17.62 -19.50
C THR A 464 -5.29 16.59 -18.48
N PRO A 465 -4.52 16.29 -17.42
CA PRO A 465 -4.94 15.34 -16.38
C PRO A 465 -6.23 15.69 -15.61
N ASP A 466 -6.84 16.85 -15.82
CA ASP A 466 -8.17 17.19 -15.29
C ASP A 466 -9.32 16.94 -16.30
N ASP A 467 -9.02 16.57 -17.55
CA ASP A 467 -10.00 16.32 -18.63
C ASP A 467 -10.43 14.84 -18.68
N ALA A 468 -11.68 14.59 -19.06
CA ALA A 468 -12.25 13.24 -19.12
C ALA A 468 -11.49 12.29 -20.06
N CYS A 469 -10.91 12.81 -21.15
CA CYS A 469 -10.14 12.00 -22.11
C CYS A 469 -8.72 11.63 -21.65
N ALA A 470 -8.23 12.16 -20.52
CA ALA A 470 -6.93 11.80 -19.97
C ALA A 470 -6.85 10.34 -19.44
N LEU A 471 -7.97 9.64 -19.45
CA LEU A 471 -8.09 8.19 -19.26
C LEU A 471 -7.59 7.38 -20.45
N HIS A 472 -7.56 7.99 -21.65
CA HIS A 472 -7.19 7.38 -22.92
C HIS A 472 -5.89 7.97 -23.51
N ASP A 473 -5.21 8.84 -22.75
CA ASP A 473 -3.92 9.50 -23.03
C ASP A 473 -2.87 8.77 -22.20
N ALA A 474 -2.44 7.61 -22.71
CA ALA A 474 -1.80 6.55 -21.92
C ALA A 474 -0.27 6.70 -21.85
N ASP A 475 0.35 7.26 -22.89
CA ASP A 475 1.76 7.67 -22.88
C ASP A 475 1.98 9.07 -22.25
N GLN A 476 0.89 9.80 -22.01
CA GLN A 476 0.83 11.15 -21.43
C GLN A 476 1.43 12.27 -22.31
N ASP A 477 1.44 12.11 -23.63
CA ASP A 477 1.77 13.14 -24.64
C ASP A 477 0.84 14.37 -24.59
N GLY A 478 -0.42 14.19 -24.14
CA GLY A 478 -1.46 15.22 -24.19
C GLY A 478 -2.36 15.11 -25.43
N ALA A 479 -2.41 13.96 -26.08
CA ALA A 479 -3.29 13.65 -27.20
C ALA A 479 -3.74 12.19 -27.14
N VAL A 480 -4.96 11.90 -27.59
CA VAL A 480 -5.44 10.51 -27.74
C VAL A 480 -5.28 10.14 -29.21
N THR A 481 -4.40 9.18 -29.48
CA THR A 481 -3.87 8.89 -30.82
C THR A 481 -4.01 7.41 -31.19
N LEU A 482 -3.43 7.01 -32.33
CA LEU A 482 -3.36 5.60 -32.69
C LEU A 482 -2.33 4.83 -31.82
N ILE A 483 -1.36 5.52 -31.20
CA ILE A 483 -0.37 4.89 -30.32
C ILE A 483 -1.05 4.43 -29.02
N ASP A 484 -1.87 5.28 -28.41
CA ASP A 484 -2.71 4.92 -27.26
C ASP A 484 -3.65 3.75 -27.54
N PHE A 485 -3.97 3.52 -28.83
CA PHE A 485 -4.75 2.37 -29.25
C PHE A 485 -3.89 1.11 -29.41
N THR A 486 -2.92 1.13 -30.34
CA THR A 486 -2.16 -0.07 -30.74
C THR A 486 -1.17 -0.54 -29.69
N ASP A 487 -0.56 0.39 -28.95
CA ASP A 487 0.53 0.10 -28.03
C ASP A 487 0.02 -0.03 -26.57
N PHE A 488 -1.25 0.32 -26.32
CA PHE A 488 -1.86 0.30 -24.98
C PHE A 488 -3.27 -0.30 -24.94
N PHE A 489 -4.28 0.26 -25.62
CA PHE A 489 -5.68 -0.21 -25.52
C PHE A 489 -5.81 -1.69 -25.90
N LEU A 490 -5.24 -2.10 -27.04
CA LEU A 490 -5.28 -3.50 -27.51
C LEU A 490 -4.50 -4.46 -26.60
N LEU A 491 -3.62 -3.97 -25.73
CA LEU A 491 -2.93 -4.77 -24.71
C LEU A 491 -3.65 -4.80 -23.35
N ALA A 492 -4.70 -3.98 -23.18
CA ALA A 492 -5.43 -3.82 -21.93
C ALA A 492 -6.89 -4.33 -21.98
N VAL A 493 -7.45 -4.51 -23.18
CA VAL A 493 -8.86 -4.89 -23.38
C VAL A 493 -9.14 -6.34 -22.94
N ASP A 494 -10.24 -6.55 -22.22
CA ASP A 494 -10.69 -7.84 -21.68
C ASP A 494 -11.54 -8.64 -22.68
N LEU A 495 -11.18 -8.63 -23.97
CA LEU A 495 -11.87 -9.39 -25.03
C LEU A 495 -10.89 -9.98 -26.05
N GLU A 496 -11.34 -11.01 -26.76
CA GLU A 496 -10.59 -11.61 -27.87
C GLU A 496 -10.66 -10.68 -29.09
N VAL A 497 -9.55 -10.01 -29.39
CA VAL A 497 -9.43 -9.09 -30.53
C VAL A 497 -9.25 -9.89 -31.82
N GLY A 498 -10.17 -9.72 -32.76
CA GLY A 498 -10.20 -10.42 -34.04
C GLY A 498 -9.51 -9.70 -35.20
N ASP A 499 -9.35 -10.42 -36.30
CA ASP A 499 -9.00 -9.99 -37.65
C ASP A 499 -9.92 -10.83 -38.56
N CYS A 500 -11.00 -10.24 -39.06
CA CYS A 500 -12.13 -10.99 -39.62
C CYS A 500 -11.92 -11.54 -41.04
N ASP A 501 -10.96 -10.98 -41.79
CA ASP A 501 -10.68 -11.32 -43.20
C ASP A 501 -9.21 -11.68 -43.50
N ASP A 502 -8.39 -11.85 -42.45
CA ASP A 502 -6.97 -12.19 -42.47
C ASP A 502 -6.08 -11.14 -43.19
N ASP A 503 -6.45 -9.84 -43.11
CA ASP A 503 -5.69 -8.70 -43.67
C ASP A 503 -4.36 -8.46 -42.92
N GLY A 504 -4.34 -8.70 -41.61
CA GLY A 504 -3.27 -8.32 -40.69
C GLY A 504 -3.54 -7.02 -39.91
N THR A 505 -4.76 -6.50 -39.98
CA THR A 505 -5.28 -5.37 -39.19
C THR A 505 -6.40 -5.88 -38.29
N ASP A 506 -6.41 -5.50 -37.01
CA ASP A 506 -7.48 -5.93 -36.11
C ASP A 506 -8.81 -5.21 -36.34
N ASP A 507 -9.91 -5.92 -36.09
CA ASP A 507 -11.29 -5.47 -36.29
C ASP A 507 -11.58 -4.12 -35.58
N LEU A 508 -10.97 -3.90 -34.40
CA LEU A 508 -11.17 -2.65 -33.65
C LEU A 508 -10.35 -1.49 -34.23
N THR A 509 -9.14 -1.73 -34.74
CA THR A 509 -8.37 -0.74 -35.52
C THR A 509 -9.11 -0.35 -36.80
N GLU A 510 -9.69 -1.32 -37.53
CA GLU A 510 -10.57 -1.09 -38.68
C GLU A 510 -11.72 -0.12 -38.33
N ILE A 511 -12.50 -0.44 -37.29
CA ILE A 511 -13.65 0.36 -36.85
C ILE A 511 -13.20 1.75 -36.35
N LEU A 512 -12.08 1.84 -35.62
CA LEU A 512 -11.51 3.10 -35.15
C LEU A 512 -11.09 4.03 -36.30
N LEU A 513 -10.56 3.45 -37.39
CA LEU A 513 -10.16 4.18 -38.60
C LEU A 513 -11.35 4.49 -39.54
N GLY A 514 -12.52 3.90 -39.27
CA GLY A 514 -13.80 4.28 -39.88
C GLY A 514 -14.52 3.17 -40.66
N ALA A 515 -14.14 1.91 -40.48
CA ALA A 515 -14.97 0.79 -40.91
C ALA A 515 -16.34 0.83 -40.19
N PRO A 516 -17.43 0.42 -40.85
CA PRO A 516 -18.76 0.47 -40.25
C PRO A 516 -18.97 -0.71 -39.29
N ASP A 517 -19.36 -0.43 -38.05
CA ASP A 517 -20.01 -1.37 -37.13
C ASP A 517 -21.39 -0.77 -36.76
N LYS A 518 -22.48 -1.53 -36.94
CA LYS A 518 -23.86 -1.08 -36.70
C LYS A 518 -24.60 -1.86 -35.61
N ASP A 519 -24.15 -3.06 -35.28
CA ASP A 519 -24.66 -3.89 -34.18
C ASP A 519 -24.02 -3.47 -32.85
N GLY A 520 -22.77 -2.99 -32.91
CA GLY A 520 -21.90 -2.70 -31.78
C GLY A 520 -21.23 -3.95 -31.20
N ASP A 521 -20.90 -4.94 -32.03
CA ASP A 521 -20.30 -6.21 -31.59
C ASP A 521 -18.76 -6.25 -31.69
N GLY A 522 -18.15 -5.21 -32.25
CA GLY A 522 -16.70 -5.08 -32.39
C GLY A 522 -16.13 -5.66 -33.70
N VAL A 523 -16.97 -6.11 -34.63
CA VAL A 523 -16.56 -6.61 -35.95
C VAL A 523 -17.17 -5.71 -37.06
N PRO A 524 -16.40 -5.32 -38.10
CA PRO A 524 -16.96 -4.56 -39.22
C PRO A 524 -18.15 -5.25 -39.92
N ASP A 525 -19.23 -4.51 -40.24
CA ASP A 525 -20.35 -4.97 -41.09
C ASP A 525 -19.90 -5.51 -42.45
N ASP A 526 -18.75 -5.01 -42.93
CA ASP A 526 -18.18 -5.31 -44.24
C ASP A 526 -17.35 -6.63 -44.20
N CYS A 527 -17.15 -7.23 -43.01
CA CYS A 527 -16.53 -8.55 -42.80
C CYS A 527 -17.37 -9.66 -43.44
N VAL A 528 -17.09 -9.94 -44.72
CA VAL A 528 -17.59 -11.15 -45.39
C VAL A 528 -16.79 -12.34 -44.88
N ALA A 529 -17.17 -12.84 -43.70
CA ALA A 529 -16.59 -14.00 -43.03
C ALA A 529 -16.19 -15.06 -44.06
N CYS A 530 -14.87 -15.29 -44.16
CA CYS A 530 -14.25 -15.92 -45.32
C CYS A 530 -15.00 -17.22 -45.66
N PRO A 531 -15.60 -17.36 -46.87
CA PRO A 531 -16.62 -18.36 -47.12
C PRO A 531 -16.01 -19.75 -46.99
N ALA A 532 -16.30 -20.39 -45.85
CA ALA A 532 -15.57 -21.53 -45.31
C ALA A 532 -15.20 -22.56 -46.36
N ASP A 533 -13.98 -23.11 -46.29
CA ASP A 533 -13.43 -24.01 -47.31
C ASP A 533 -14.37 -25.20 -47.56
N PHE A 534 -15.20 -25.07 -48.61
CA PHE A 534 -16.13 -26.07 -49.10
C PHE A 534 -15.44 -27.06 -50.07
N ASN A 535 -14.14 -26.89 -50.32
CA ASN A 535 -13.30 -27.74 -51.17
C ASN A 535 -12.40 -28.69 -50.35
N ASP A 536 -12.05 -28.33 -49.12
CA ASP A 536 -11.13 -29.05 -48.21
C ASP A 536 -9.72 -29.18 -48.85
N ASP A 537 -9.18 -28.06 -49.39
CA ASP A 537 -7.89 -28.01 -50.10
C ASP A 537 -6.77 -27.17 -49.46
N GLY A 538 -7.05 -26.38 -48.43
CA GLY A 538 -6.09 -25.88 -47.42
C GLY A 538 -5.08 -24.82 -47.88
#